data_AF-A0A955II59-F1
#
_entry.id   AF-A0A955II59-F1
#
_cell.length_a   1.000
_cell.length_b   1.000
_cell.length_c   1.000
_cell.angle_alpha   90.00
_cell.angle_beta   90.00
_cell.angle_gamma   90.00
#
_symmetry.space_group_name_H-M   'P 1'
#
loop_
_entity.id
_entity.type
_entity.pdbx_description
1 polymer ?
#
loop_
_entity_poly.entity_id
_entity_poly.type
_entity_poly.pdbx_seq_one_letter_code
_entity_poly.pdbx_strand_id
1 'polypeptide(L)'
;EVDSGGRLRVAAFGPGDDTVTRVSALMDERVGGAYMPRLRSPIHFDSVRFLASNHIGLTKDPLFANDVLYTLLERPRDADATATNP
;
A
#
# COMPACT_ATOMS: atom_id res chain seq x y z
N GLU A 1 4.57 -21.44 7.84
CA GLU A 1 5.00 -22.50 8.78
C GLU A 1 5.35 -23.74 7.97
N VAL A 2 6.32 -24.53 8.43
CA VAL A 2 6.66 -25.82 7.81
C VAL A 2 6.05 -26.92 8.66
N ASP A 3 5.37 -27.86 8.02
CA ASP A 3 4.76 -28.98 8.73
C ASP A 3 5.72 -30.13 9.03
N SER A 4 5.23 -31.12 9.79
CA SER A 4 6.00 -32.32 10.14
C SER A 4 6.45 -33.15 8.92
N GLY A 5 5.90 -32.89 7.74
CA GLY A 5 6.29 -33.50 6.47
C GLY A 5 7.11 -32.59 5.56
N GLY A 6 7.56 -31.42 6.04
CA GLY A 6 8.38 -30.48 5.26
C GLY A 6 7.61 -29.58 4.30
N ARG A 7 6.27 -29.56 4.33
CA ARG A 7 5.46 -28.70 3.45
C ARG A 7 5.25 -27.32 4.06
N LEU A 8 5.32 -26.30 3.21
CA LEU A 8 4.94 -24.93 3.59
C LEU A 8 3.42 -24.80 3.67
N ARG A 9 2.95 -24.16 4.74
CA ARG A 9 1.56 -23.80 4.98
C ARG A 9 1.46 -22.37 5.51
N VAL A 10 0.33 -21.72 5.24
CA VAL A 10 0.03 -20.37 5.76
C VAL A 10 0.00 -20.45 7.29
N ALA A 11 0.82 -19.63 7.95
CA ALA A 11 0.90 -19.60 9.41
C ALA A 11 -0.21 -18.72 10.01
N ALA A 12 -0.51 -17.59 9.37
CA ALA A 12 -1.53 -16.64 9.80
C ALA A 12 -1.98 -15.77 8.63
N PHE A 13 -3.21 -15.25 8.72
CA PHE A 13 -3.73 -14.23 7.82
C PHE A 13 -3.64 -12.84 8.45
N GLY A 14 -3.57 -11.81 7.61
CA GLY A 14 -3.59 -10.42 8.03
C GLY A 14 -4.27 -9.56 6.96
N PRO A 15 -4.59 -8.29 7.29
CA PRO A 15 -5.18 -7.36 6.32
C PRO A 15 -4.24 -7.17 5.13
N GLY A 16 -4.78 -7.18 3.92
CA GLY A 16 -4.02 -7.17 2.67
C GLY A 16 -4.91 -7.31 1.45
N ASP A 17 -4.34 -7.73 0.34
CA ASP A 17 -5.01 -7.98 -0.95
C ASP A 17 -5.02 -9.48 -1.31
N ASP A 18 -5.17 -10.35 -0.31
CA ASP A 18 -5.06 -11.82 -0.38
C ASP A 18 -3.68 -12.38 -0.72
N THR A 19 -2.72 -11.55 -1.16
CA THR A 19 -1.32 -11.97 -1.43
C THR A 19 -0.34 -11.19 -0.57
N VAL A 20 -0.44 -9.86 -0.59
CA VAL A 20 0.45 -8.92 0.08
C VAL A 20 -0.27 -8.32 1.28
N THR A 21 0.42 -8.30 2.43
CA THR A 21 -0.13 -7.68 3.64
C THR A 21 -0.06 -6.16 3.55
N ARG A 22 -0.99 -5.47 4.22
CA ARG A 22 -1.03 -4.00 4.30
C ARG A 22 0.23 -3.43 4.94
N VAL A 23 0.78 -4.11 5.94
CA VAL A 23 2.04 -3.70 6.58
C VAL A 23 3.22 -3.75 5.60
N SER A 24 3.22 -4.71 4.67
CA SER A 24 4.22 -4.79 3.60
C SER A 24 3.98 -3.71 2.54
N ALA A 25 2.74 -3.58 2.05
CA ALA A 25 2.41 -2.62 0.99
C ALA A 25 2.66 -1.16 1.40
N LEU A 26 2.47 -0.85 2.69
CA LEU A 26 2.72 0.48 3.25
C LEU A 26 4.14 0.67 3.79
N MET A 27 5.04 -0.31 3.65
CA MET A 27 6.39 -0.25 4.23
C MET A 27 6.36 0.19 5.70
N ASP A 28 5.58 -0.51 6.52
CA ASP A 28 5.42 -0.19 7.93
C ASP A 28 6.70 -0.50 8.72
N GLU A 29 7.47 0.54 9.07
CA GLU A 29 8.75 0.41 9.77
C GLU A 29 8.60 -0.06 11.23
N ARG A 30 7.36 -0.21 11.73
CA ARG A 30 7.08 -0.71 13.08
C ARG A 30 7.14 -2.24 13.18
N VAL A 31 7.21 -2.96 12.06
CA VAL A 31 7.23 -4.43 12.05
C VAL A 31 8.40 -4.95 12.89
N GLY A 32 8.11 -5.77 13.90
CA GLY A 32 9.10 -6.30 14.86
C GLY A 32 9.43 -5.36 16.02
N GLY A 33 8.85 -4.16 16.07
CA GLY A 33 9.03 -3.18 17.15
C GLY A 33 7.86 -3.10 18.14
N ALA A 34 7.88 -2.07 18.99
CA ALA A 34 6.79 -1.78 19.92
C ALA A 34 5.56 -1.23 19.18
N TYR A 35 4.36 -1.61 19.64
CA TYR A 35 3.11 -1.06 19.10
C TYR A 35 3.06 0.46 19.25
N MET A 36 2.67 1.14 18.18
CA MET A 36 2.38 2.58 18.17
C MET A 36 1.06 2.81 17.44
N PRO A 37 0.25 3.81 17.83
CA PRO A 37 -1.08 4.01 17.23
C PRO A 37 -1.03 4.56 15.80
N ARG A 38 0.06 5.22 15.39
CA ARG A 38 0.23 5.80 14.05
C ARG A 38 1.18 4.99 13.20
N LEU A 39 0.86 4.87 11.91
CA LEU A 39 1.74 4.28 10.89
C LEU A 39 3.07 5.05 10.83
N ARG A 40 4.18 4.30 10.72
CA ARG A 40 5.50 4.85 10.39
C ARG A 40 5.91 4.27 9.05
N SER A 41 6.02 5.13 8.05
CA SER A 41 6.31 4.73 6.68
C SER A 41 6.99 5.89 5.94
N PRO A 42 7.95 5.63 5.05
CA PRO A 42 8.46 6.63 4.12
C PRO A 42 7.45 6.98 3.01
N ILE A 43 6.35 6.21 2.87
CA ILE A 43 5.31 6.45 1.87
C ILE A 43 4.35 7.51 2.42
N HIS A 44 4.21 8.61 1.70
CA HIS A 44 3.24 9.66 2.03
C HIS A 44 1.82 9.13 1.93
N PHE A 45 1.06 9.22 3.01
CA PHE A 45 -0.26 8.60 3.11
C PHE A 45 -1.29 9.18 2.12
N ASP A 46 -1.13 10.43 1.69
CA ASP A 46 -1.97 11.10 0.68
C ASP A 46 -1.81 10.50 -0.74
N SER A 47 -0.69 9.84 -1.00
CA SER A 47 -0.41 9.10 -2.25
C SER A 47 -0.96 7.67 -2.26
N VAL A 48 -1.51 7.19 -1.14
CA VAL A 48 -2.04 5.83 -1.01
C VAL A 48 -3.51 5.77 -1.44
N ARG A 49 -3.89 4.71 -2.14
CA ARG A 49 -5.28 4.36 -2.44
C ARG A 49 -5.55 2.93 -1.99
N PHE A 50 -6.66 2.72 -1.29
CA PHE A 50 -7.10 1.39 -0.87
C PHE A 50 -8.26 0.94 -1.74
N LEU A 51 -8.05 -0.15 -2.46
CA LEU A 51 -9.09 -0.80 -3.24
C LEU A 51 -9.45 -2.13 -2.58
N ALA A 52 -10.74 -2.43 -2.51
CA ALA A 52 -11.26 -3.67 -1.96
C ALA A 52 -11.22 -4.77 -3.03
N SER A 53 -10.02 -5.12 -3.49
CA SER A 53 -9.79 -6.17 -4.49
C SER A 53 -8.64 -7.08 -4.05
N ASN A 54 -8.62 -8.30 -4.56
CA ASN A 54 -7.44 -9.15 -4.46
C ASN A 54 -6.31 -8.63 -5.37
N HIS A 55 -5.10 -9.12 -5.11
CA HIS A 55 -3.87 -8.70 -5.76
C HIS A 55 -3.92 -8.77 -7.29
N ILE A 56 -4.48 -9.84 -7.84
CA ILE A 56 -4.56 -10.06 -9.29
C ILE A 56 -5.70 -9.22 -9.92
N GLY A 57 -6.80 -9.05 -9.19
CA GLY A 57 -7.97 -8.31 -9.63
C GLY A 57 -7.79 -6.79 -9.61
N LEU A 58 -6.79 -6.29 -8.88
CA LEU A 58 -6.59 -4.86 -8.63
C LEU A 58 -6.59 -4.02 -9.92
N THR A 59 -5.89 -4.47 -10.96
CA THR A 59 -5.78 -3.73 -12.23
C THR A 59 -7.02 -3.82 -13.12
N LYS A 60 -7.94 -4.73 -12.80
CA LYS A 60 -9.24 -4.87 -13.49
C LYS A 60 -10.36 -4.14 -12.75
N ASP A 61 -10.09 -3.64 -11.55
CA ASP A 61 -11.05 -2.87 -10.77
C ASP A 61 -11.34 -1.52 -11.48
N PRO A 62 -12.60 -1.18 -11.77
CA PRO A 62 -12.93 0.10 -12.38
C PRO A 62 -12.49 1.30 -11.54
N LEU A 63 -12.43 1.17 -10.21
CA LEU A 63 -11.92 2.22 -9.32
C LEU A 63 -10.41 2.44 -9.50
N PHE A 64 -9.65 1.38 -9.79
CA PHE A 64 -8.23 1.51 -10.12
C PHE A 64 -8.03 2.38 -11.37
N ALA A 65 -8.79 2.10 -12.44
CA ALA A 65 -8.72 2.89 -13.66
C ALA A 65 -9.10 4.36 -13.40
N ASN A 66 -10.15 4.61 -12.61
CA ASN A 66 -10.56 5.96 -12.25
C ASN A 66 -9.49 6.70 -11.42
N ASP A 67 -8.88 6.04 -10.43
CA ASP A 67 -7.80 6.63 -9.61
C ASP A 67 -6.57 6.98 -10.43
N VAL A 68 -6.20 6.11 -11.39
CA VAL A 68 -5.10 6.36 -12.33
C VAL A 68 -5.44 7.54 -13.23
N LEU A 69 -6.64 7.57 -13.82
CA LEU A 69 -7.08 8.67 -14.69
C LEU A 69 -7.13 9.99 -13.91
N TYR A 70 -7.68 10.00 -12.69
CA TYR A 70 -7.63 11.17 -11.81
C TYR A 70 -6.19 11.63 -11.58
N THR A 71 -5.29 10.72 -11.23
CA THR A 71 -3.88 11.04 -10.97
C THR A 71 -3.18 11.66 -12.18
N LEU A 72 -3.50 11.17 -13.38
CA LEU A 72 -2.85 11.61 -14.62
C LEU A 72 -3.47 12.88 -15.21
N LEU A 73 -4.78 13.05 -15.08
CA LEU A 73 -5.55 14.07 -15.82
C LEU A 73 -6.04 15.22 -14.94
N GLU A 74 -6.40 14.96 -13.68
CA GLU A 74 -7.16 15.91 -12.85
C GLU A 74 -6.47 16.28 -11.54
N ARG A 75 -5.51 15.47 -11.05
CA ARG A 75 -4.82 15.74 -9.79
C ARG A 75 -4.09 17.09 -9.92
N PRO A 76 -4.35 18.04 -9.00
CA PRO A 76 -3.59 19.28 -8.95
C PRO A 76 -2.09 18.97 -8.88
N ARG A 77 -1.34 19.50 -9.84
CA ARG A 77 0.12 19.54 -9.72
C ARG A 77 0.40 20.67 -8.75
N ASP A 78 1.05 20.36 -7.64
CA ASP A 78 1.58 21.42 -6.76
C ASP A 78 2.47 22.30 -7.65
N ALA A 79 2.04 23.54 -7.88
CA ALA A 79 2.76 24.47 -8.72
C ALA A 79 4.12 24.75 -8.07
N ASP A 80 5.18 24.28 -8.70
CA ASP A 80 6.59 24.62 -8.48
C ASP A 80 6.96 25.06 -7.03
N ALA A 81 7.33 24.09 -6.21
CA ALA A 81 8.10 24.31 -4.96
C ALA A 81 9.55 24.78 -5.23
N THR A 82 9.80 25.50 -6.33
CA THR A 82 11.12 26.04 -6.73
C THR A 82 11.07 27.50 -7.19
N ALA A 83 9.94 28.19 -7.07
CA ALA A 83 9.89 29.65 -7.21
C ALA A 83 10.31 30.36 -5.90
N THR A 84 11.52 30.09 -5.39
CA THR A 84 12.17 30.98 -4.41
C THR A 84 13.70 30.86 -4.54
N ASN A 85 14.26 31.59 -5.52
CA ASN A 85 15.61 32.13 -5.42
C ASN A 85 15.56 33.40 -4.56
N PRO A 86 16.58 33.63 -3.73
CA PRO A 86 17.40 34.82 -3.90
C PRO A 86 18.73 34.51 -4.60
#